data_AF-A0A1Y3RQE1-F1
#
_entry.id   AF-A0A1Y3RQE1-F1
#
_cell.length_a   1.000
_cell.length_b   1.000
_cell.length_c   1.000
_cell.angle_alpha   90.00
_cell.angle_beta   90.00
_cell.angle_gamma   90.00
#
_symmetry.space_group_name_H-M   'P 1'
#
loop_
_entity.id
_entity.type
_entity.pdbx_description
1 polymer ?
#
loop_
_entity_poly.entity_id
_entity_poly.type
_entity_poly.pdbx_seq_one_letter_code
_entity_poly.pdbx_strand_id
1 'polypeptide(L)'
;MKRVTLLLLSLLLLAGCAPKEPTTDASAIDLGGVVAESQPEEFYNGLTPLSSELDPEGLEAYLTAAYGLDREDWVDAVAAYSEGLQAYELAVIQLADGVDAGSAEELLLAYLEGRQADFTGYAPDQAALVEDALLLRQGRWLLLAICPDPEAAKDAFLTRFDGETSQTAARPYTVERDSRGYVVFDPPNEEEMPLYDTAPVVEAYRTGDTSALSEEDAAILEICRQVLEAEIDNDMSPAEQELAVHDWIIDHAAYDETHSSPNRSHPYGLLVEGQAICMGYANTFQLFMDLLDIPCVTVIGASSDSRQDHAWNLVQLDGDWYAVDTTWDDPLGGFVDVPAANESGHHTYFNVTSDFLRQTDHQWDYDAVQEAEGTCWTWRHLTRRR
;
A
#
# COMPACT_ATOMS: atom_id res chain seq x y z
N MET A 1 18.69 79.62 -34.02
CA MET A 1 19.01 79.10 -32.67
C MET A 1 17.71 78.71 -31.97
N LYS A 2 17.54 77.42 -31.65
CA LYS A 2 16.56 76.75 -30.75
C LYS A 2 16.39 75.31 -31.26
N ARG A 3 17.38 74.45 -30.96
CA ARG A 3 17.34 73.40 -29.91
C ARG A 3 16.33 72.29 -30.23
N VAL A 4 16.83 71.27 -30.94
CA VAL A 4 16.28 69.92 -30.99
C VAL A 4 16.70 69.24 -29.68
N THR A 5 15.73 68.83 -28.86
CA THR A 5 16.00 68.01 -27.65
C THR A 5 15.57 66.59 -27.97
N LEU A 6 16.57 65.73 -28.18
CA LEU A 6 16.42 64.29 -28.37
C LEU A 6 16.08 63.66 -27.00
N LEU A 7 14.92 63.03 -26.86
CA LEU A 7 14.65 62.15 -25.72
C LEU A 7 15.46 60.86 -25.93
N LEU A 8 16.53 60.69 -25.14
CA LEU A 8 17.16 59.39 -24.93
C LEU A 8 16.28 58.59 -23.96
N LEU A 9 15.61 57.56 -24.49
CA LEU A 9 14.98 56.51 -23.70
C LEU A 9 16.11 55.58 -23.21
N SER A 10 16.56 55.78 -21.98
CA SER A 10 17.49 54.87 -21.31
C SER A 10 16.75 53.58 -20.95
N LEU A 11 16.93 52.56 -21.79
CA LEU A 11 16.59 51.17 -21.48
C LEU A 11 17.50 50.71 -20.32
N LEU A 12 16.98 50.77 -19.10
CA LEU A 12 17.56 50.07 -17.96
C LEU A 12 17.30 48.57 -18.16
N LEU A 13 18.29 47.87 -18.71
CA LEU A 13 18.41 46.42 -18.59
C LEU A 13 18.61 46.10 -17.10
N LEU A 14 17.51 45.86 -16.39
CA LEU A 14 17.55 45.08 -15.16
C LEU A 14 17.96 43.66 -15.56
N ALA A 15 19.26 43.38 -15.53
CA ALA A 15 19.74 42.02 -15.39
C ALA A 15 19.26 41.54 -14.02
N GLY A 16 18.05 40.98 -13.97
CA GLY A 16 17.68 40.11 -12.86
C GLY A 16 18.67 38.96 -12.90
N CYS A 17 19.57 38.90 -11.91
CA CYS A 17 20.29 37.66 -11.64
C CYS A 17 19.22 36.59 -11.46
N ALA A 18 19.09 35.67 -12.42
CA ALA A 18 18.47 34.39 -12.14
C ALA A 18 19.19 33.82 -10.91
N PRO A 19 18.47 33.24 -9.93
CA PRO A 19 19.12 32.57 -8.82
C PRO A 19 20.15 31.60 -9.40
N LYS A 20 21.40 31.72 -8.94
CA LYS A 20 22.48 30.84 -9.38
C LYS A 20 22.07 29.42 -9.00
N GLU A 21 22.14 28.48 -9.94
CA GLU A 21 21.85 27.08 -9.62
C GLU A 21 22.71 26.63 -8.43
N PRO A 22 22.11 25.94 -7.45
CA PRO A 22 22.86 25.43 -6.31
C PRO A 22 23.93 24.46 -6.83
N THR A 23 25.16 24.63 -6.34
CA THR A 23 26.30 23.81 -6.75
C THR A 23 26.82 22.99 -5.58
N THR A 24 27.23 21.76 -5.86
CA THR A 24 27.94 20.88 -4.94
C THR A 24 29.04 20.14 -5.70
N ASP A 25 30.10 19.75 -5.00
CA ASP A 25 31.15 18.86 -5.49
C ASP A 25 30.94 17.41 -5.03
N ALA A 26 29.90 17.15 -4.24
CA ALA A 26 29.51 15.84 -3.75
C ALA A 26 28.84 14.98 -4.83
N SER A 27 29.13 13.68 -4.83
CA SER A 27 28.37 12.69 -5.59
C SER A 27 27.03 12.36 -4.92
N ALA A 28 26.14 11.67 -5.62
CA ALA A 28 24.90 11.14 -5.04
C ALA A 28 25.19 10.23 -3.83
N ILE A 29 26.23 9.39 -3.91
CA ILE A 29 26.68 8.53 -2.81
C ILE A 29 27.11 9.36 -1.59
N ASP A 30 27.89 10.43 -1.80
CA ASP A 30 28.33 11.30 -0.70
C ASP A 30 27.15 12.00 -0.01
N LEU A 31 26.16 12.43 -0.80
CA LEU A 31 24.95 13.07 -0.31
C LEU A 31 24.04 12.07 0.44
N GLY A 32 23.85 10.87 -0.12
CA GLY A 32 23.10 9.79 0.55
C GLY A 32 23.77 9.37 1.85
N GLY A 33 25.10 9.27 1.87
CA GLY A 33 25.87 8.92 3.07
C GLY A 33 25.66 9.90 4.22
N VAL A 34 25.73 11.22 3.98
CA VAL A 34 25.51 12.20 5.05
C VAL A 34 24.06 12.23 5.54
N VAL A 35 23.10 11.93 4.67
CA VAL A 35 21.69 11.79 5.08
C VAL A 35 21.52 10.54 5.95
N ALA A 36 22.05 9.39 5.54
CA ALA A 36 22.00 8.16 6.33
C ALA A 36 22.67 8.31 7.70
N GLU A 37 23.83 8.98 7.78
CA GLU A 37 24.56 9.26 9.03
C GLU A 37 23.84 10.25 9.96
N SER A 38 22.89 11.03 9.44
CA SER A 38 22.06 11.92 10.26
C SER A 38 20.98 11.19 11.06
N GLN A 39 20.74 9.91 10.75
CA GLN A 39 19.67 9.08 11.30
C GLN A 39 20.19 8.11 12.38
N PRO A 40 19.29 7.52 13.20
CA PRO A 40 19.64 6.45 14.12
C PRO A 40 20.33 5.26 13.42
N GLU A 41 21.14 4.49 14.17
CA GLU A 41 21.90 3.37 13.62
C GLU A 41 21.02 2.27 13.02
N GLU A 42 19.82 2.10 13.56
CA GLU A 42 18.81 1.18 13.06
C GLU A 42 18.34 1.53 11.65
N PHE A 43 18.39 2.81 11.26
CA PHE A 43 17.98 3.25 9.93
C PHE A 43 18.92 2.71 8.86
N TYR A 44 20.20 3.08 8.90
CA TYR A 44 21.13 2.70 7.83
C TYR A 44 21.51 1.20 7.85
N ASN A 45 21.43 0.53 9.01
CA ASN A 45 21.67 -0.91 9.08
C ASN A 45 20.53 -1.75 8.47
N GLY A 46 19.33 -1.18 8.35
CA GLY A 46 18.15 -1.83 7.77
C GLY A 46 18.01 -1.65 6.26
N LEU A 47 18.90 -0.90 5.62
CA LEU A 47 18.81 -0.58 4.19
C LEU A 47 19.71 -1.47 3.34
N THR A 48 19.17 -1.94 2.22
CA THR A 48 19.92 -2.56 1.13
C THR A 48 20.37 -1.48 0.14
N PRO A 49 21.68 -1.21 0.01
CA PRO A 49 22.16 -0.12 -0.84
C PRO A 49 22.27 -0.51 -2.32
N LEU A 50 21.79 0.36 -3.19
CA LEU A 50 21.94 0.35 -4.65
C LEU A 50 22.76 1.57 -5.09
N SER A 51 23.83 1.34 -5.85
CA SER A 51 24.67 2.43 -6.36
C SER A 51 25.36 2.01 -7.66
N SER A 52 25.82 3.01 -8.42
CA SER A 52 26.61 2.78 -9.63
C SER A 52 27.93 2.01 -9.36
N GLU A 53 28.42 2.01 -8.10
CA GLU A 53 29.63 1.30 -7.68
C GLU A 53 29.36 -0.13 -7.20
N LEU A 54 28.20 -0.40 -6.60
CA LEU A 54 27.86 -1.70 -5.99
C LEU A 54 26.99 -2.57 -6.89
N ASP A 55 25.92 -1.99 -7.44
CA ASP A 55 24.92 -2.69 -8.25
C ASP A 55 24.29 -1.72 -9.27
N PRO A 56 24.98 -1.43 -10.39
CA PRO A 56 24.49 -0.49 -11.39
C PRO A 56 23.25 -0.99 -12.14
N GLU A 57 23.12 -2.30 -12.37
CA GLU A 57 21.97 -2.89 -13.05
C GLU A 57 20.73 -2.88 -12.13
N GLY A 58 20.91 -3.24 -10.85
CA GLY A 58 19.85 -3.17 -9.85
C GLY A 58 19.39 -1.73 -9.58
N LEU A 59 20.31 -0.77 -9.51
CA LEU A 59 19.96 0.66 -9.37
C LEU A 59 19.09 1.14 -10.54
N GLU A 60 19.50 0.86 -11.79
CA GLU A 60 18.73 1.27 -12.96
C GLU A 60 17.35 0.62 -12.99
N ALA A 61 17.28 -0.69 -12.76
CA ALA A 61 16.02 -1.42 -12.72
C ALA A 61 15.08 -0.89 -11.63
N TYR A 62 15.61 -0.56 -10.44
CA TYR A 62 14.85 -0.04 -9.33
C TYR A 62 14.31 1.37 -9.60
N LEU A 63 15.15 2.30 -10.07
CA LEU A 63 14.70 3.67 -10.39
C LEU A 63 13.61 3.68 -11.48
N THR A 64 13.71 2.80 -12.47
CA THR A 64 12.69 2.69 -13.52
C THR A 64 11.41 2.04 -13.00
N ALA A 65 11.50 0.93 -12.28
CA ALA A 65 10.32 0.20 -11.80
C ALA A 65 9.59 0.94 -10.68
N ALA A 66 10.31 1.50 -9.71
CA ALA A 66 9.74 2.16 -8.54
C ALA A 66 9.44 3.64 -8.79
N TYR A 67 10.37 4.38 -9.39
CA TYR A 67 10.25 5.84 -9.53
C TYR A 67 9.82 6.29 -10.93
N GLY A 68 9.69 5.38 -11.89
CA GLY A 68 9.38 5.73 -13.28
C GLY A 68 10.45 6.58 -13.97
N LEU A 69 11.69 6.58 -13.44
CA LEU A 69 12.81 7.33 -14.01
C LEU A 69 13.65 6.41 -14.88
N ASP A 70 13.68 6.68 -16.18
CA ASP A 70 14.48 5.93 -17.14
C ASP A 70 15.96 6.34 -17.01
N ARG A 71 16.86 5.49 -17.52
CA ARG A 71 18.30 5.76 -17.45
C ARG A 71 18.71 7.12 -18.03
N GLU A 72 17.99 7.65 -19.01
CA GLU A 72 18.29 8.94 -19.62
C GLU A 72 17.88 10.16 -18.76
N ASP A 73 17.05 9.95 -17.74
CA ASP A 73 16.52 11.03 -16.89
C ASP A 73 17.50 11.49 -15.80
N TRP A 74 18.56 10.73 -15.54
CA TRP A 74 19.50 11.00 -14.45
C TRP A 74 20.98 10.78 -14.85
N VAL A 75 21.88 11.50 -14.18
CA VAL A 75 23.33 11.45 -14.43
C VAL A 75 24.11 10.86 -13.28
N ASP A 76 23.60 10.96 -12.05
CA ASP A 76 24.17 10.34 -10.85
C ASP A 76 23.03 9.99 -9.89
N ALA A 77 23.11 8.84 -9.22
CA ALA A 77 22.08 8.38 -8.30
C ALA A 77 22.61 7.37 -7.28
N VAL A 78 21.98 7.35 -6.11
CA VAL A 78 22.07 6.29 -5.11
C VAL A 78 20.67 6.05 -4.57
N ALA A 79 20.33 4.79 -4.30
CA ALA A 79 19.10 4.40 -3.61
C ALA A 79 19.45 3.38 -2.52
N ALA A 80 18.66 3.33 -1.47
CA ALA A 80 18.77 2.34 -0.43
C ALA A 80 17.39 2.14 0.19
N TYR A 81 16.91 0.90 0.27
CA TYR A 81 15.54 0.58 0.67
C TYR A 81 15.54 -0.61 1.63
N SER A 82 14.52 -0.71 2.49
CA SER A 82 14.26 -1.91 3.29
C SER A 82 13.22 -2.82 2.61
N GLU A 83 13.40 -4.12 2.76
CA GLU A 83 12.45 -5.14 2.32
C GLU A 83 11.53 -5.58 3.49
N GLY A 84 10.33 -6.05 3.17
CA GLY A 84 9.36 -6.53 4.17
C GLY A 84 8.60 -5.40 4.89
N LEU A 85 8.32 -5.58 6.18
CA LEU A 85 7.45 -4.71 7.00
C LEU A 85 8.08 -3.36 7.42
N GLN A 86 9.08 -2.88 6.70
CA GLN A 86 9.77 -1.63 6.99
C GLN A 86 9.73 -0.71 5.77
N ALA A 87 9.35 0.54 5.99
CA ALA A 87 9.22 1.56 4.94
C ALA A 87 10.50 2.38 4.73
N TYR A 88 11.60 2.06 5.43
CA TYR A 88 12.80 2.90 5.38
C TYR A 88 13.36 2.95 3.97
N GLU A 89 13.59 4.16 3.49
CA GLU A 89 14.09 4.37 2.15
C GLU A 89 14.84 5.69 2.05
N LEU A 90 15.86 5.70 1.19
CA LEU A 90 16.67 6.85 0.88
C LEU A 90 17.07 6.81 -0.59
N ALA A 91 16.74 7.85 -1.35
CA ALA A 91 17.26 8.04 -2.69
C ALA A 91 17.76 9.48 -2.89
N VAL A 92 18.93 9.59 -3.51
CA VAL A 92 19.47 10.87 -3.99
C VAL A 92 19.71 10.76 -5.48
N ILE A 93 19.09 11.64 -6.25
CA ILE A 93 19.06 11.57 -7.71
C ILE A 93 19.47 12.93 -8.29
N GLN A 94 20.48 12.93 -9.15
CA GLN A 94 20.83 14.08 -9.98
C GLN A 94 20.22 13.90 -11.37
N LEU A 95 19.23 14.72 -11.70
CA LEU A 95 18.55 14.68 -13.00
C LEU A 95 19.47 15.14 -14.13
N ALA A 96 19.28 14.57 -15.32
CA ALA A 96 20.00 14.96 -16.53
C ALA A 96 19.64 16.38 -16.99
N ASP A 97 20.50 16.99 -17.81
CA ASP A 97 20.24 18.32 -18.35
C ASP A 97 19.00 18.29 -19.26
N GLY A 98 18.02 19.14 -18.96
CA GLY A 98 16.80 19.29 -19.76
C GLY A 98 15.61 18.44 -19.29
N VAL A 99 15.80 17.58 -18.29
CA VAL A 99 14.71 16.89 -17.58
C VAL A 99 13.97 17.90 -16.71
N ASP A 100 12.64 17.89 -16.76
CA ASP A 100 11.83 18.76 -15.91
C ASP A 100 11.78 18.19 -14.50
N ALA A 101 12.39 18.91 -13.56
CA ALA A 101 12.45 18.45 -12.17
C ALA A 101 11.08 18.40 -11.50
N GLY A 102 10.10 19.18 -11.97
CA GLY A 102 8.73 19.12 -11.46
C GLY A 102 8.03 17.82 -11.84
N SER A 103 8.15 17.39 -13.10
CA SER A 103 7.63 16.07 -13.53
C SER A 103 8.30 14.91 -12.79
N ALA A 104 9.60 14.98 -12.52
CA ALA A 104 10.28 13.96 -11.72
C ALA A 104 9.84 13.97 -10.24
N GLU A 105 9.57 15.16 -9.66
CA GLU A 105 8.96 15.28 -8.33
C GLU A 105 7.55 14.63 -8.30
N GLU A 106 6.73 14.83 -9.34
CA GLU A 106 5.39 14.24 -9.44
C GLU A 106 5.44 12.70 -9.46
N LEU A 107 6.41 12.10 -10.16
CA LEU A 107 6.61 10.64 -10.15
C LEU A 107 6.98 10.11 -8.76
N LEU A 108 7.88 10.80 -8.05
CA LEU A 108 8.27 10.41 -6.69
C LEU A 108 7.14 10.63 -5.67
N LEU A 109 6.29 11.65 -5.87
CA LEU A 109 5.09 11.82 -5.07
C LEU A 109 4.10 10.67 -5.28
N ALA A 110 3.84 10.29 -6.54
CA ALA A 110 3.00 9.14 -6.85
C ALA A 110 3.54 7.83 -6.25
N TYR A 111 4.87 7.65 -6.28
CA TYR A 111 5.53 6.54 -5.60
C TYR A 111 5.29 6.57 -4.07
N LEU A 112 5.51 7.69 -3.40
CA LEU A 112 5.25 7.82 -1.94
C LEU A 112 3.78 7.60 -1.59
N GLU A 113 2.87 7.96 -2.49
CA GLU A 113 1.44 7.73 -2.34
C GLU A 113 1.08 6.24 -2.40
N GLY A 114 1.60 5.50 -3.38
CA GLY A 114 1.45 4.04 -3.46
C GLY A 114 2.13 3.35 -2.28
N ARG A 115 3.34 3.78 -1.94
CA ARG A 115 4.12 3.19 -0.84
C ARG A 115 3.46 3.37 0.52
N GLN A 116 2.83 4.51 0.78
CA GLN A 116 2.07 4.72 2.02
C GLN A 116 0.93 3.71 2.11
N ALA A 117 0.24 3.53 0.99
CA ALA A 117 -0.96 2.74 0.90
C ALA A 117 -0.71 1.24 1.08
N ASP A 118 0.45 0.74 0.61
CA ASP A 118 0.94 -0.62 0.93
C ASP A 118 0.98 -0.90 2.45
N PHE A 119 1.21 0.14 3.27
CA PHE A 119 1.34 0.01 4.72
C PHE A 119 0.08 0.39 5.51
N THR A 120 -0.85 1.16 4.94
CA THR A 120 -1.99 1.77 5.64
C THR A 120 -2.76 0.77 6.51
N GLY A 121 -3.00 -0.43 5.99
CA GLY A 121 -3.74 -1.48 6.69
C GLY A 121 -2.92 -2.35 7.64
N TYR A 122 -1.70 -2.66 7.23
CA TYR A 122 -0.86 -3.71 7.81
C TYR A 122 0.13 -3.19 8.85
N ALA A 123 0.73 -2.03 8.58
CA ALA A 123 1.71 -1.39 9.45
C ALA A 123 1.44 0.13 9.49
N PRO A 124 0.41 0.58 10.22
CA PRO A 124 0.03 2.00 10.27
C PRO A 124 1.18 2.93 10.70
N ASP A 125 2.07 2.46 11.57
CA ASP A 125 3.27 3.23 11.97
C ASP A 125 4.25 3.43 10.79
N GLN A 126 4.33 2.47 9.86
CA GLN A 126 5.10 2.61 8.63
C GLN A 126 4.39 3.52 7.64
N ALA A 127 3.06 3.41 7.48
CA ALA A 127 2.28 4.31 6.64
C ALA A 127 2.43 5.77 7.08
N ALA A 128 2.39 6.03 8.39
CA ALA A 128 2.65 7.36 8.97
C ALA A 128 4.07 7.86 8.66
N LEU A 129 5.06 6.96 8.68
CA LEU A 129 6.43 7.32 8.30
C LEU A 129 6.54 7.70 6.81
N VAL A 130 5.82 7.00 5.93
CA VAL A 130 5.74 7.39 4.51
C VAL A 130 4.99 8.71 4.36
N GLU A 131 3.93 8.94 5.14
CA GLU A 131 3.19 10.21 5.18
C GLU A 131 4.14 11.39 5.47
N ASP A 132 5.01 11.24 6.46
CA ASP A 132 6.01 12.21 6.89
C ASP A 132 7.30 12.21 6.03
N ALA A 133 7.35 11.43 4.94
CA ALA A 133 8.54 11.31 4.10
C ALA A 133 8.99 12.66 3.53
N LEU A 134 10.31 12.86 3.49
CA LEU A 134 10.92 14.04 2.90
C LEU A 134 11.11 13.83 1.40
N LEU A 135 10.42 14.64 0.59
CA LEU A 135 10.78 14.87 -0.81
C LEU A 135 11.27 16.31 -0.98
N LEU A 136 12.56 16.45 -1.31
CA LEU A 136 13.24 17.74 -1.38
C LEU A 136 13.94 17.90 -2.73
N ARG A 137 13.70 19.04 -3.37
CA ARG A 137 14.40 19.46 -4.58
C ARG A 137 15.36 20.59 -4.32
N GLN A 138 16.58 20.43 -4.82
CA GLN A 138 17.65 21.43 -4.81
C GLN A 138 18.24 21.57 -6.22
N GLY A 139 17.64 22.44 -7.03
CA GLY A 139 17.98 22.53 -8.46
C GLY A 139 17.58 21.28 -9.23
N ARG A 140 18.57 20.55 -9.77
CA ARG A 140 18.39 19.25 -10.45
C ARG A 140 18.54 18.04 -9.53
N TRP A 141 18.74 18.27 -8.24
CA TRP A 141 18.87 17.20 -7.26
C TRP A 141 17.55 16.96 -6.56
N LEU A 142 17.18 15.69 -6.45
CA LEU A 142 16.06 15.19 -5.68
C LEU A 142 16.59 14.34 -4.52
N LEU A 143 16.01 14.55 -3.35
CA LEU A 143 16.17 13.70 -2.17
C LEU A 143 14.79 13.15 -1.82
N LEU A 144 14.66 11.83 -1.79
CA LEU A 144 13.56 11.10 -1.17
C LEU A 144 14.10 10.43 0.09
N ALA A 145 13.48 10.66 1.24
CA ALA A 145 13.84 9.99 2.48
C ALA A 145 12.60 9.64 3.31
N ILE A 146 12.34 8.34 3.44
CA ILE A 146 11.37 7.78 4.39
C ILE A 146 12.17 7.40 5.63
N CYS A 147 12.30 8.31 6.59
CA CYS A 147 13.26 8.19 7.69
C CYS A 147 12.74 8.73 9.02
N PRO A 148 13.30 8.31 10.18
CA PRO A 148 12.84 8.74 11.50
C PRO A 148 12.92 10.25 11.79
N ASP A 149 13.90 10.95 11.22
CA ASP A 149 14.09 12.39 11.41
C ASP A 149 14.24 13.12 10.06
N PRO A 150 13.11 13.48 9.40
CA PRO A 150 13.10 14.18 8.12
C PRO A 150 13.79 15.54 8.15
N GLU A 151 13.74 16.27 9.26
CA GLU A 151 14.41 17.58 9.36
C GLU A 151 15.92 17.43 9.47
N ALA A 152 16.43 16.43 10.22
CA ALA A 152 17.86 16.12 10.23
C ALA A 152 18.37 15.69 8.84
N ALA A 153 17.60 14.88 8.11
CA ALA A 153 17.92 14.47 6.74
C ALA A 153 18.03 15.67 5.80
N LYS A 154 17.04 16.58 5.86
CA LYS A 154 17.02 17.83 5.08
C LYS A 154 18.23 18.72 5.38
N ASP A 155 18.53 18.95 6.66
CA ASP A 155 19.65 19.79 7.08
C ASP A 155 21.00 19.19 6.62
N ALA A 156 21.18 17.87 6.78
CA ALA A 156 22.37 17.16 6.34
C ALA A 156 22.58 17.27 4.83
N PHE A 157 21.51 17.12 4.05
CA PHE A 157 21.54 17.26 2.60
C PHE A 157 21.86 18.69 2.16
N LEU A 158 21.11 19.68 2.64
CA LEU A 158 21.25 21.08 2.21
C LEU A 158 22.60 21.70 2.60
N THR A 159 23.21 21.26 3.70
CA THR A 159 24.55 21.72 4.13
C THR A 159 25.64 21.41 3.11
N ARG A 160 25.40 20.50 2.15
CA ARG A 160 26.34 20.13 1.09
C ARG A 160 26.23 21.01 -0.16
N PHE A 161 25.32 21.98 -0.19
CA PHE A 161 25.09 22.86 -1.33
C PHE A 161 25.42 24.31 -1.03
N ASP A 162 26.05 24.98 -2.00
CA ASP A 162 26.16 26.43 -2.02
C ASP A 162 24.91 27.04 -2.69
N GLY A 163 23.99 27.61 -1.90
CA GLY A 163 22.80 28.33 -2.40
C GLY A 163 21.52 28.02 -1.62
N GLU A 164 20.52 28.91 -1.69
CA GLU A 164 19.29 28.85 -0.86
C GLU A 164 18.04 28.33 -1.61
N THR A 165 18.18 27.83 -2.84
CA THR A 165 17.02 27.50 -3.69
C THR A 165 16.50 26.08 -3.50
N SER A 166 16.05 25.76 -2.28
CA SER A 166 15.43 24.47 -1.96
C SER A 166 13.92 24.57 -1.99
N GLN A 167 13.25 23.54 -2.52
CA GLN A 167 11.80 23.39 -2.44
C GLN A 167 11.49 22.01 -1.85
N THR A 168 10.76 21.98 -0.74
CA THR A 168 10.13 20.74 -0.27
C THR A 168 8.85 20.56 -1.04
N ALA A 169 8.67 19.38 -1.64
CA ALA A 169 7.41 19.03 -2.27
C ALA A 169 6.35 18.86 -1.18
N ALA A 170 5.24 19.58 -1.29
CA ALA A 170 4.08 19.31 -0.47
C ALA A 170 3.28 18.20 -1.14
N ARG A 171 2.74 17.28 -0.34
CA ARG A 171 1.77 16.30 -0.84
C ARG A 171 0.61 17.06 -1.52
N PRO A 172 0.22 16.68 -2.74
CA PRO A 172 -0.64 17.52 -3.58
C PRO A 172 -2.12 17.45 -3.17
N TYR A 173 -2.52 16.50 -2.33
CA TYR A 173 -3.92 16.21 -2.07
C TYR A 173 -4.42 16.73 -0.72
N THR A 174 -5.69 17.10 -0.71
CA THR A 174 -6.49 17.35 0.51
C THR A 174 -7.55 16.26 0.58
N VAL A 175 -7.62 15.59 1.72
CA VAL A 175 -8.65 14.60 2.01
C VAL A 175 -10.01 15.29 2.12
N GLU A 176 -10.90 15.03 1.16
CA GLU A 176 -12.27 15.54 1.21
C GLU A 176 -13.06 14.76 2.28
N ARG A 177 -13.83 15.49 3.09
CA ARG A 177 -14.69 14.88 4.11
C ARG A 177 -16.14 15.30 3.92
N ASP A 178 -17.04 14.34 4.07
CA ASP A 178 -18.48 14.55 3.96
C ASP A 178 -19.06 15.29 5.20
N SER A 179 -20.38 15.48 5.22
CA SER A 179 -21.06 16.15 6.33
C SER A 179 -21.02 15.40 7.67
N ARG A 180 -20.70 14.09 7.67
CA ARG A 180 -20.47 13.26 8.85
C ARG A 180 -19.02 13.38 9.34
N GLY A 181 -18.13 13.92 8.52
CA GLY A 181 -16.69 13.99 8.76
C GLY A 181 -15.94 12.75 8.26
N TYR A 182 -16.61 11.87 7.51
CA TYR A 182 -16.00 10.68 6.91
C TYR A 182 -15.25 11.09 5.65
N VAL A 183 -14.18 10.37 5.33
CA VAL A 183 -13.50 10.56 4.04
C VAL A 183 -14.52 10.25 2.93
N VAL A 184 -14.61 11.12 1.92
CA VAL A 184 -15.53 10.89 0.81
C VAL A 184 -15.04 9.66 0.04
N PHE A 185 -15.92 8.67 -0.10
CA PHE A 185 -15.67 7.53 -0.99
C PHE A 185 -15.82 7.96 -2.45
N ASP A 186 -14.70 7.96 -3.17
CA ASP A 186 -14.62 8.01 -4.63
C ASP A 186 -13.92 6.73 -5.08
N PRO A 187 -14.61 5.79 -5.78
CA PRO A 187 -14.00 4.52 -6.14
C PRO A 187 -12.75 4.76 -7.01
N PRO A 188 -11.57 4.24 -6.63
CA PRO A 188 -10.33 4.43 -7.37
C PRO A 188 -10.39 3.85 -8.78
N ASN A 189 -10.91 2.62 -8.92
CA ASN A 189 -11.01 1.90 -10.19
C ASN A 189 -9.64 1.71 -10.89
N GLU A 190 -8.59 1.50 -10.11
CA GLU A 190 -7.24 1.15 -10.56
C GLU A 190 -7.14 -0.35 -10.86
N GLU A 191 -7.87 -1.19 -10.11
CA GLU A 191 -7.93 -2.64 -10.30
C GLU A 191 -9.30 -3.15 -10.75
N GLU A 192 -9.29 -4.28 -11.48
CA GLU A 192 -10.54 -5.01 -11.74
C GLU A 192 -10.96 -5.78 -10.48
N MET A 193 -12.11 -5.39 -9.93
CA MET A 193 -12.67 -5.88 -8.67
C MET A 193 -13.95 -6.73 -8.89
N PRO A 194 -13.92 -7.84 -9.66
CA PRO A 194 -15.12 -8.63 -9.93
C PRO A 194 -15.52 -9.49 -8.72
N LEU A 195 -16.82 -9.54 -8.46
CA LEU A 195 -17.40 -10.53 -7.55
C LEU A 195 -17.36 -11.92 -8.20
N TYR A 196 -16.93 -12.92 -7.43
CA TYR A 196 -16.99 -14.31 -7.85
C TYR A 196 -18.39 -14.90 -7.66
N ASP A 197 -18.93 -15.59 -8.68
CA ASP A 197 -20.20 -16.31 -8.57
C ASP A 197 -19.97 -17.66 -7.87
N THR A 198 -20.29 -17.73 -6.57
CA THR A 198 -20.09 -18.93 -5.75
C THR A 198 -21.10 -20.04 -6.06
N ALA A 199 -22.22 -19.73 -6.73
CA ALA A 199 -23.35 -20.64 -6.86
C ALA A 199 -23.01 -21.99 -7.50
N PRO A 200 -22.20 -22.08 -8.57
CA PRO A 200 -21.83 -23.37 -9.17
C PRO A 200 -21.08 -24.27 -8.19
N VAL A 201 -20.07 -23.72 -7.48
CA VAL A 201 -19.25 -24.47 -6.51
C VAL A 201 -20.11 -24.92 -5.32
N VAL A 202 -20.94 -24.03 -4.79
CA VAL A 202 -21.82 -24.32 -3.66
C VAL A 202 -22.85 -25.40 -4.02
N GLU A 203 -23.46 -25.34 -5.21
CA GLU A 203 -24.40 -26.37 -5.66
C GLU A 203 -23.72 -27.73 -5.83
N ALA A 204 -22.52 -27.75 -6.43
CA ALA A 204 -21.74 -28.97 -6.59
C ALA A 204 -21.26 -29.55 -5.24
N TYR A 205 -20.97 -28.70 -4.26
CA TYR A 205 -20.67 -29.12 -2.89
C TYR A 205 -21.87 -29.81 -2.24
N ARG A 206 -23.06 -29.19 -2.31
CA ARG A 206 -24.30 -29.70 -1.70
C ARG A 206 -24.81 -30.98 -2.36
N THR A 207 -24.71 -31.09 -3.67
CA THR A 207 -25.27 -32.23 -4.42
C THR A 207 -24.27 -33.35 -4.65
N GLY A 208 -22.96 -33.05 -4.62
CA GLY A 208 -21.89 -33.94 -5.05
C GLY A 208 -21.76 -34.06 -6.58
N ASP A 209 -22.58 -33.36 -7.37
CA ASP A 209 -22.48 -33.35 -8.83
C ASP A 209 -21.55 -32.25 -9.32
N THR A 210 -20.35 -32.64 -9.78
CA THR A 210 -19.34 -31.71 -10.30
C THR A 210 -19.36 -31.58 -11.83
N SER A 211 -20.31 -32.21 -12.52
CA SER A 211 -20.29 -32.34 -13.99
C SER A 211 -20.48 -31.01 -14.75
N ALA A 212 -21.02 -30.00 -14.08
CA ALA A 212 -21.26 -28.67 -14.64
C ALA A 212 -20.14 -27.66 -14.32
N LEU A 213 -19.16 -28.03 -13.49
CA LEU A 213 -18.08 -27.13 -13.10
C LEU A 213 -17.08 -26.92 -14.22
N SER A 214 -16.49 -25.72 -14.25
CA SER A 214 -15.25 -25.47 -14.99
C SER A 214 -14.09 -26.25 -14.34
N GLU A 215 -12.94 -26.32 -15.03
CA GLU A 215 -11.73 -26.93 -14.46
C GLU A 215 -11.24 -26.17 -13.22
N GLU A 216 -11.31 -24.84 -13.25
CA GLU A 216 -10.94 -23.96 -12.13
C GLU A 216 -11.88 -24.12 -10.94
N ASP A 217 -13.21 -24.12 -11.16
CA ASP A 217 -14.20 -24.32 -10.10
C ASP A 217 -14.11 -25.73 -9.48
N ALA A 218 -13.77 -26.73 -10.28
CA ALA A 218 -13.55 -28.08 -9.78
C ALA A 218 -12.31 -28.16 -8.88
N ALA A 219 -11.24 -27.44 -9.23
CA ALA A 219 -10.04 -27.34 -8.40
C ALA A 219 -10.32 -26.59 -7.09
N ILE A 220 -11.03 -25.46 -7.17
CA ILE A 220 -11.51 -24.70 -6.00
C ILE A 220 -12.32 -25.62 -5.06
N LEU A 221 -13.33 -26.31 -5.58
CA LEU A 221 -14.20 -27.18 -4.78
C LEU A 221 -13.42 -28.29 -4.08
N GLU A 222 -12.43 -28.88 -4.74
CA GLU A 222 -11.60 -29.92 -4.15
C GLU A 222 -10.82 -29.40 -2.94
N ILE A 223 -10.20 -28.22 -3.04
CA ILE A 223 -9.49 -27.61 -1.92
C ILE A 223 -10.45 -27.20 -0.81
N CYS A 224 -11.57 -26.56 -1.13
CA CYS A 224 -12.59 -26.21 -0.13
C CYS A 224 -13.06 -27.44 0.67
N ARG A 225 -13.25 -28.60 0.02
CA ARG A 225 -13.60 -29.84 0.72
C ARG A 225 -12.52 -30.29 1.69
N GLN A 226 -11.26 -30.24 1.28
CA GLN A 226 -10.13 -30.62 2.12
C GLN A 226 -10.00 -29.71 3.35
N VAL A 227 -10.15 -28.40 3.16
CA VAL A 227 -10.12 -27.41 4.25
C VAL A 227 -11.28 -27.64 5.22
N LEU A 228 -12.51 -27.74 4.70
CA LEU A 228 -13.68 -27.94 5.55
C LEU A 228 -13.62 -29.28 6.30
N GLU A 229 -13.06 -30.34 5.73
CA GLU A 229 -12.86 -31.63 6.42
C GLU A 229 -11.78 -31.54 7.51
N ALA A 230 -10.73 -30.74 7.30
CA ALA A 230 -9.61 -30.61 8.23
C ALA A 230 -9.91 -29.65 9.39
N GLU A 231 -10.53 -28.52 9.11
CA GLU A 231 -10.62 -27.39 10.03
C GLU A 231 -11.98 -27.26 10.73
N ILE A 232 -13.04 -27.85 10.17
CA ILE A 232 -14.41 -27.62 10.65
C ILE A 232 -15.00 -28.86 11.34
N ASP A 233 -15.37 -28.71 12.60
CA ASP A 233 -16.13 -29.70 13.37
C ASP A 233 -17.63 -29.33 13.40
N ASN A 234 -18.50 -30.34 13.48
CA ASN A 234 -19.94 -30.16 13.61
C ASN A 234 -20.36 -29.53 14.95
N ASP A 235 -19.51 -29.60 15.98
CA ASP A 235 -19.78 -28.98 17.28
C ASP A 235 -19.39 -27.49 17.34
N MET A 236 -18.76 -26.95 16.30
CA MET A 236 -18.41 -25.53 16.21
C MET A 236 -19.64 -24.66 15.98
N SER A 237 -19.70 -23.52 16.67
CA SER A 237 -20.62 -22.43 16.33
C SER A 237 -20.22 -21.74 15.02
N PRO A 238 -21.15 -21.03 14.34
CA PRO A 238 -20.81 -20.29 13.12
C PRO A 238 -19.61 -19.35 13.28
N ALA A 239 -19.49 -18.68 14.42
CA ALA A 239 -18.35 -17.80 14.72
C ALA A 239 -17.02 -18.56 14.89
N GLU A 240 -17.05 -19.81 15.37
CA GLU A 240 -15.86 -20.66 15.46
C GLU A 240 -15.47 -21.23 14.09
N GLN A 241 -16.46 -21.53 13.23
CA GLN A 241 -16.22 -21.96 11.86
C GLN A 241 -15.64 -20.84 11.00
N GLU A 242 -16.20 -19.63 11.12
CA GLU A 242 -15.69 -18.42 10.49
C GLU A 242 -14.23 -18.16 10.86
N LEU A 243 -13.92 -18.20 12.16
CA LEU A 243 -12.56 -18.03 12.67
C LEU A 243 -11.61 -19.10 12.13
N ALA A 244 -12.03 -20.38 12.07
CA ALA A 244 -11.20 -21.45 11.54
C ALA A 244 -10.88 -21.24 10.04
N VAL A 245 -11.84 -20.79 9.25
CA VAL A 245 -11.63 -20.43 7.84
C VAL A 245 -10.69 -19.24 7.70
N HIS A 246 -10.91 -18.20 8.49
CA HIS A 246 -10.07 -17.00 8.52
C HIS A 246 -8.60 -17.35 8.80
N ASP A 247 -8.34 -18.10 9.88
CA ASP A 247 -6.99 -18.51 10.26
C ASP A 247 -6.35 -19.38 9.18
N TRP A 248 -7.12 -20.27 8.56
CA TRP A 248 -6.64 -21.09 7.46
C TRP A 248 -6.22 -20.24 6.26
N ILE A 249 -6.99 -19.22 5.88
CA ILE A 249 -6.64 -18.32 4.77
C ILE A 249 -5.30 -17.62 5.04
N ILE A 250 -5.13 -17.07 6.23
CA ILE A 250 -3.88 -16.36 6.62
C ILE A 250 -2.69 -17.32 6.65
N ASP A 251 -2.88 -18.57 7.09
CA ASP A 251 -1.80 -19.56 7.14
C ASP A 251 -1.42 -20.16 5.78
N HIS A 252 -2.23 -19.97 4.72
CA HIS A 252 -2.10 -20.71 3.44
C HIS A 252 -1.99 -19.84 2.19
N ALA A 253 -2.10 -18.52 2.31
CA ALA A 253 -2.01 -17.58 1.20
C ALA A 253 -0.94 -16.51 1.43
N ALA A 254 -0.52 -15.85 0.36
CA ALA A 254 0.31 -14.67 0.42
C ALA A 254 -0.26 -13.56 -0.48
N TYR A 255 -0.16 -12.32 -0.06
CA TYR A 255 -0.58 -11.19 -0.87
C TYR A 255 0.25 -11.09 -2.16
N ASP A 256 -0.40 -11.00 -3.33
CA ASP A 256 0.28 -10.77 -4.62
C ASP A 256 0.63 -9.28 -4.75
N GLU A 257 1.73 -8.87 -4.11
CA GLU A 257 2.26 -7.49 -4.16
C GLU A 257 2.60 -7.03 -5.60
N THR A 258 2.81 -7.97 -6.53
CA THR A 258 3.14 -7.64 -7.93
C THR A 258 1.92 -7.36 -8.80
N HIS A 259 0.72 -7.73 -8.30
CA HIS A 259 -0.55 -7.67 -9.03
C HIS A 259 -0.48 -8.36 -10.41
N SER A 260 0.44 -9.32 -10.58
CA SER A 260 0.79 -9.86 -11.88
C SER A 260 0.01 -11.12 -12.23
N SER A 261 -0.56 -11.83 -11.25
CA SER A 261 -1.37 -13.01 -11.52
C SER A 261 -2.68 -12.61 -12.24
N PRO A 262 -3.07 -13.31 -13.31
CA PRO A 262 -4.38 -13.12 -13.94
C PRO A 262 -5.53 -13.60 -13.04
N ASN A 263 -5.24 -14.44 -12.05
CA ASN A 263 -6.21 -15.01 -11.11
C ASN A 263 -6.21 -14.30 -9.75
N ARG A 264 -5.50 -13.16 -9.62
CA ARG A 264 -5.31 -12.44 -8.36
C ARG A 264 -6.60 -12.03 -7.65
N SER A 265 -7.69 -11.83 -8.38
CA SER A 265 -9.02 -11.47 -7.83
C SER A 265 -9.95 -12.68 -7.66
N HIS A 266 -9.51 -13.89 -8.03
CA HIS A 266 -10.32 -15.10 -8.11
C HIS A 266 -9.94 -16.09 -6.98
N PRO A 267 -10.88 -16.86 -6.40
CA PRO A 267 -10.54 -17.86 -5.38
C PRO A 267 -9.52 -18.92 -5.85
N TYR A 268 -9.40 -19.13 -7.16
CA TYR A 268 -8.37 -19.98 -7.74
C TYR A 268 -6.95 -19.46 -7.44
N GLY A 269 -6.72 -18.15 -7.51
CA GLY A 269 -5.42 -17.55 -7.18
C GLY A 269 -5.03 -17.88 -5.74
N LEU A 270 -5.94 -17.61 -4.79
CA LEU A 270 -5.68 -17.87 -3.37
C LEU A 270 -5.53 -19.37 -3.09
N LEU A 271 -6.52 -20.18 -3.46
CA LEU A 271 -6.58 -21.58 -3.06
C LEU A 271 -5.58 -22.47 -3.81
N VAL A 272 -5.35 -22.22 -5.10
CA VAL A 272 -4.55 -23.10 -5.97
C VAL A 272 -3.16 -22.53 -6.23
N GLU A 273 -3.05 -21.23 -6.48
CA GLU A 273 -1.75 -20.57 -6.75
C GLU A 273 -1.05 -20.11 -5.46
N GLY A 274 -1.79 -20.04 -4.34
CA GLY A 274 -1.29 -19.60 -3.04
C GLY A 274 -1.09 -18.09 -2.93
N GLN A 275 -1.61 -17.30 -3.89
CA GLN A 275 -1.46 -15.85 -3.89
C GLN A 275 -2.64 -15.12 -4.52
N ALA A 276 -3.00 -13.97 -3.94
CA ALA A 276 -4.10 -13.15 -4.41
C ALA A 276 -3.96 -11.70 -3.95
N ILE A 277 -4.69 -10.78 -4.59
CA ILE A 277 -4.92 -9.43 -4.05
C ILE A 277 -6.18 -9.43 -3.16
N CYS A 278 -6.52 -8.28 -2.57
CA CYS A 278 -7.64 -8.13 -1.63
C CYS A 278 -8.97 -8.72 -2.11
N MET A 279 -9.28 -8.58 -3.40
CA MET A 279 -10.48 -9.17 -3.99
C MET A 279 -10.47 -10.70 -3.98
N GLY A 280 -9.32 -11.35 -4.22
CA GLY A 280 -9.21 -12.80 -4.17
C GLY A 280 -9.35 -13.35 -2.75
N TYR A 281 -8.83 -12.61 -1.75
CA TYR A 281 -9.06 -12.91 -0.33
C TYR A 281 -10.53 -12.80 0.03
N ALA A 282 -11.17 -11.67 -0.30
CA ALA A 282 -12.58 -11.43 0.02
C ALA A 282 -13.54 -12.39 -0.70
N ASN A 283 -13.27 -12.72 -1.98
CA ASN A 283 -14.04 -13.71 -2.73
C ASN A 283 -13.87 -15.13 -2.17
N THR A 284 -12.67 -15.49 -1.71
CA THR A 284 -12.44 -16.81 -1.11
C THR A 284 -13.14 -16.94 0.24
N PHE A 285 -13.07 -15.90 1.07
CA PHE A 285 -13.79 -15.88 2.34
C PHE A 285 -15.31 -15.96 2.13
N GLN A 286 -15.87 -15.18 1.20
CA GLN A 286 -17.28 -15.26 0.79
C GLN A 286 -17.67 -16.69 0.37
N LEU A 287 -16.85 -17.35 -0.45
CA LEU A 287 -17.11 -18.72 -0.89
C LEU A 287 -17.20 -19.70 0.28
N PHE A 288 -16.28 -19.63 1.24
CA PHE A 288 -16.33 -20.48 2.42
C PHE A 288 -17.56 -20.19 3.29
N MET A 289 -17.93 -18.93 3.46
CA MET A 289 -19.14 -18.56 4.21
C MET A 289 -20.41 -19.12 3.54
N ASP A 290 -20.49 -19.04 2.20
CA ASP A 290 -21.61 -19.62 1.45
C ASP A 290 -21.66 -21.16 1.55
N LEU A 291 -20.50 -21.82 1.60
CA LEU A 291 -20.40 -23.28 1.80
C LEU A 291 -20.82 -23.71 3.22
N LEU A 292 -20.58 -22.85 4.21
CA LEU A 292 -20.96 -23.04 5.61
C LEU A 292 -22.37 -22.56 5.95
N ASP A 293 -23.11 -22.05 4.96
CA ASP A 293 -24.43 -21.42 5.12
C ASP A 293 -24.43 -20.23 6.13
N ILE A 294 -23.32 -19.49 6.18
CA ILE A 294 -23.16 -18.27 7.00
C ILE A 294 -23.39 -17.04 6.11
N PRO A 295 -24.35 -16.14 6.44
CA PRO A 295 -24.60 -14.97 5.59
C PRO A 295 -23.38 -14.05 5.55
N CYS A 296 -22.90 -13.78 4.34
CA CYS A 296 -21.72 -12.96 4.08
C CYS A 296 -21.95 -12.09 2.84
N VAL A 297 -21.35 -10.91 2.80
CA VAL A 297 -21.35 -10.00 1.66
C VAL A 297 -19.95 -9.41 1.47
N THR A 298 -19.38 -9.58 0.29
CA THR A 298 -18.18 -8.84 -0.13
C THR A 298 -18.49 -7.36 -0.33
N VAL A 299 -17.70 -6.51 0.29
CA VAL A 299 -17.72 -5.05 0.11
C VAL A 299 -16.57 -4.65 -0.80
N ILE A 300 -16.91 -3.97 -1.89
CA ILE A 300 -15.93 -3.29 -2.74
C ILE A 300 -15.85 -1.85 -2.25
N GLY A 301 -14.66 -1.46 -1.80
CA GLY A 301 -14.40 -0.16 -1.24
C GLY A 301 -13.04 0.35 -1.66
N ALA A 302 -12.44 1.15 -0.81
CA ALA A 302 -11.15 1.75 -1.01
C ALA A 302 -10.43 1.92 0.33
N SER A 303 -9.13 2.20 0.23
CA SER A 303 -8.28 2.63 1.33
C SER A 303 -7.46 3.86 0.93
N SER A 304 -6.63 4.34 1.86
CA SER A 304 -5.66 5.40 1.60
C SER A 304 -6.35 6.69 1.16
N ASP A 305 -7.36 7.10 1.92
CA ASP A 305 -8.25 8.21 1.60
C ASP A 305 -8.95 8.09 0.22
N SER A 306 -9.49 6.89 -0.09
CA SER A 306 -10.12 6.57 -1.38
C SER A 306 -9.21 6.69 -2.60
N ARG A 307 -7.93 6.32 -2.45
CA ARG A 307 -6.95 6.33 -3.55
C ARG A 307 -6.53 4.94 -4.02
N GLN A 308 -6.77 3.89 -3.24
CA GLN A 308 -6.50 2.51 -3.64
C GLN A 308 -7.73 1.64 -3.47
N ASP A 309 -8.00 0.79 -4.47
CA ASP A 309 -9.09 -0.17 -4.39
C ASP A 309 -8.84 -1.14 -3.23
N HIS A 310 -9.91 -1.47 -2.50
CA HIS A 310 -9.82 -2.44 -1.43
C HIS A 310 -11.10 -3.28 -1.36
N ALA A 311 -11.01 -4.48 -0.79
CA ALA A 311 -12.16 -5.34 -0.59
C ALA A 311 -12.03 -6.17 0.68
N TRP A 312 -13.17 -6.33 1.35
CA TRP A 312 -13.31 -7.09 2.59
C TRP A 312 -14.71 -7.70 2.64
N ASN A 313 -15.06 -8.36 3.75
CA ASN A 313 -16.36 -8.99 3.92
C ASN A 313 -17.12 -8.42 5.11
N LEU A 314 -18.45 -8.44 5.01
CA LEU A 314 -19.35 -8.35 6.16
C LEU A 314 -19.97 -9.71 6.40
N VAL A 315 -19.91 -10.22 7.62
CA VAL A 315 -20.49 -11.50 8.03
C VAL A 315 -21.59 -11.29 9.07
N GLN A 316 -22.67 -12.07 8.99
CA GLN A 316 -23.75 -12.01 9.96
C GLN A 316 -23.68 -13.18 10.94
N LEU A 317 -23.48 -12.86 12.22
CA LEU A 317 -23.46 -13.83 13.31
C LEU A 317 -24.50 -13.47 14.36
N ASP A 318 -25.36 -14.42 14.71
CA ASP A 318 -26.47 -14.24 15.65
C ASP A 318 -27.38 -13.03 15.34
N GLY A 319 -27.45 -12.63 14.07
CA GLY A 319 -28.26 -11.52 13.57
C GLY A 319 -27.56 -10.16 13.50
N ASP A 320 -26.37 -10.02 14.11
CA ASP A 320 -25.55 -8.82 14.04
C ASP A 320 -24.52 -8.94 12.91
N TRP A 321 -24.18 -7.81 12.29
CA TRP A 321 -23.16 -7.75 11.22
C TRP A 321 -21.82 -7.33 11.77
N TYR A 322 -20.78 -7.98 11.28
CA TYR A 322 -19.39 -7.79 11.63
C TYR A 322 -18.59 -7.58 10.35
N ALA A 323 -17.57 -6.73 10.41
CA ALA A 323 -16.60 -6.60 9.33
C ALA A 323 -15.42 -7.53 9.57
N VAL A 324 -14.92 -8.13 8.49
CA VAL A 324 -13.75 -9.02 8.49
C VAL A 324 -12.91 -8.67 7.28
N ASP A 325 -11.62 -8.42 7.50
CA ASP A 325 -10.65 -8.20 6.44
C ASP A 325 -9.49 -9.20 6.57
N THR A 326 -9.64 -10.33 5.88
CA THR A 326 -8.60 -11.37 5.81
C THR A 326 -7.35 -10.88 5.08
N THR A 327 -7.47 -9.84 4.24
CA THR A 327 -6.34 -9.29 3.51
C THR A 327 -5.45 -8.56 4.49
N TRP A 328 -5.99 -7.63 5.29
CA TRP A 328 -5.19 -6.84 6.24
C TRP A 328 -4.83 -7.57 7.54
N ASP A 329 -5.45 -8.72 7.81
CA ASP A 329 -5.02 -9.66 8.85
C ASP A 329 -3.91 -10.63 8.39
N ASP A 330 -3.58 -10.66 7.09
CA ASP A 330 -2.43 -11.41 6.55
C ASP A 330 -1.11 -10.62 6.73
N PRO A 331 -0.08 -11.15 7.39
CA PRO A 331 1.20 -10.45 7.53
C PRO A 331 1.96 -10.34 6.18
N LEU A 332 2.14 -9.11 5.67
CA LEU A 332 2.99 -8.86 4.49
C LEU A 332 4.43 -9.36 4.74
N GLY A 333 4.91 -10.31 3.95
CA GLY A 333 6.24 -10.92 4.10
C GLY A 333 6.30 -12.44 3.90
N GLY A 334 5.17 -13.09 3.62
CA GLY A 334 5.06 -14.53 3.39
C GLY A 334 4.97 -15.35 4.68
N PHE A 335 4.66 -16.65 4.52
CA PHE A 335 4.41 -17.62 5.59
C PHE A 335 5.27 -17.36 6.85
N VAL A 336 4.65 -16.79 7.88
CA VAL A 336 5.27 -16.76 9.20
C VAL A 336 5.25 -18.18 9.75
N ASP A 337 6.38 -18.63 10.31
CA ASP A 337 6.51 -19.94 10.98
C ASP A 337 5.61 -20.08 12.24
N VAL A 338 4.75 -19.08 12.50
CA VAL A 338 3.82 -19.02 13.62
C VAL A 338 2.40 -19.07 13.09
N PRO A 339 1.61 -20.12 13.45
CA PRO A 339 0.22 -20.23 13.02
C PRO A 339 -0.61 -19.02 13.47
N ALA A 340 -1.50 -18.54 12.60
CA ALA A 340 -2.29 -17.34 12.82
C ALA A 340 -3.04 -17.33 14.14
N ALA A 341 -3.59 -18.49 14.54
CA ALA A 341 -4.27 -18.69 15.82
C ALA A 341 -3.45 -18.27 17.07
N ASN A 342 -2.13 -18.15 16.94
CA ASN A 342 -1.23 -17.78 18.04
C ASN A 342 -0.80 -16.31 18.02
N GLU A 343 -1.15 -15.54 16.99
CA GLU A 343 -0.72 -14.17 16.81
C GLU A 343 -1.91 -13.21 16.81
N SER A 344 -1.96 -12.33 17.82
CA SER A 344 -3.02 -11.33 17.88
C SER A 344 -2.95 -10.29 16.76
N GLY A 345 -1.82 -10.16 16.08
CA GLY A 345 -1.64 -9.27 14.93
C GLY A 345 -2.48 -9.69 13.74
N HIS A 346 -2.67 -11.00 13.55
CA HIS A 346 -3.44 -11.58 12.44
C HIS A 346 -4.96 -11.57 12.69
N HIS A 347 -5.44 -10.74 13.61
CA HIS A 347 -6.86 -10.70 14.02
C HIS A 347 -7.27 -9.27 14.39
N THR A 348 -6.57 -8.30 13.83
CA THR A 348 -6.81 -6.88 14.05
C THR A 348 -8.13 -6.47 13.41
N TYR A 349 -8.47 -7.06 12.27
CA TYR A 349 -9.66 -6.79 11.47
C TYR A 349 -10.71 -7.91 11.55
N PHE A 350 -10.47 -8.98 12.30
CA PHE A 350 -11.45 -10.04 12.55
C PHE A 350 -12.63 -9.58 13.42
N ASN A 351 -13.83 -9.57 12.83
CA ASN A 351 -15.10 -9.25 13.45
C ASN A 351 -15.14 -7.90 14.17
N VAL A 352 -14.79 -6.84 13.43
CA VAL A 352 -14.77 -5.45 13.88
C VAL A 352 -16.00 -4.67 13.44
N THR A 353 -16.16 -3.45 13.97
CA THR A 353 -17.26 -2.55 13.60
C THR A 353 -16.91 -1.67 12.40
N SER A 354 -17.89 -1.17 11.67
CA SER A 354 -17.69 -0.16 10.62
C SER A 354 -17.03 1.12 11.14
N ASP A 355 -17.25 1.49 12.41
CA ASP A 355 -16.54 2.61 13.05
C ASP A 355 -15.04 2.37 13.17
N PHE A 356 -14.63 1.11 13.37
CA PHE A 356 -13.22 0.72 13.42
C PHE A 356 -12.62 0.80 12.02
N LEU A 357 -13.29 0.20 11.03
CA LEU A 357 -12.87 0.26 9.63
C LEU A 357 -12.63 1.71 9.15
N ARG A 358 -13.54 2.64 9.47
CA ARG A 358 -13.35 4.07 9.13
C ARG A 358 -12.15 4.71 9.81
N GLN A 359 -11.81 4.29 11.03
CA GLN A 359 -10.65 4.81 11.78
C GLN A 359 -9.33 4.23 11.27
N THR A 360 -9.39 3.05 10.66
CA THR A 360 -8.29 2.36 10.00
C THR A 360 -8.43 2.49 8.48
N ASP A 361 -8.86 3.66 8.00
CA ASP A 361 -8.77 4.06 6.60
C ASP A 361 -9.43 3.12 5.56
N HIS A 362 -10.58 2.54 5.91
CA HIS A 362 -11.48 1.96 4.92
C HIS A 362 -12.56 2.98 4.52
N GLN A 363 -12.83 3.04 3.22
CA GLN A 363 -13.92 3.81 2.63
C GLN A 363 -14.76 2.95 1.73
N TRP A 364 -16.07 3.19 1.74
CA TRP A 364 -17.03 2.49 0.89
C TRP A 364 -18.23 3.39 0.65
N ASP A 365 -19.15 2.97 -0.21
CA ASP A 365 -20.44 3.64 -0.34
C ASP A 365 -21.25 3.46 0.95
N TYR A 366 -21.07 4.42 1.88
CA TYR A 366 -21.66 4.42 3.22
C TYR A 366 -23.19 4.38 3.22
N ASP A 367 -23.84 4.70 2.09
CA ASP A 367 -25.29 4.70 1.98
C ASP A 367 -25.82 3.41 1.31
N ALA A 368 -24.96 2.66 0.62
CA ALA A 368 -25.31 1.40 -0.05
C ALA A 368 -24.96 0.14 0.77
N VAL A 369 -23.94 0.21 1.63
CA VAL A 369 -23.48 -0.92 2.43
C VAL A 369 -24.05 -0.84 3.84
N GLN A 370 -24.47 -1.99 4.38
CA GLN A 370 -24.93 -2.09 5.77
C GLN A 370 -23.80 -1.86 6.76
N GLU A 371 -24.09 -1.18 7.88
CA GLU A 371 -23.14 -1.01 8.98
C GLU A 371 -22.93 -2.31 9.77
N ALA A 372 -21.68 -2.60 10.08
CA ALA A 372 -21.28 -3.61 11.05
C ALA A 372 -21.23 -3.01 12.45
N GLU A 373 -22.18 -3.40 13.29
CA GLU A 373 -22.31 -2.94 14.69
C GLU A 373 -22.05 -4.06 15.71
N GLY A 374 -21.77 -5.28 15.22
CA GLY A 374 -21.51 -6.45 16.04
C GLY A 374 -20.27 -6.30 16.91
N THR A 375 -20.37 -6.75 18.17
CA THR A 375 -19.24 -6.71 19.13
C THR A 375 -19.11 -7.97 19.98
N CYS A 376 -19.98 -8.96 19.80
CA CYS A 376 -20.01 -10.17 20.63
C CYS A 376 -19.01 -11.23 20.19
N TRP A 377 -18.67 -11.26 18.90
CA TRP A 377 -17.85 -12.30 18.26
C TRP A 377 -16.48 -11.81 17.78
N THR A 378 -15.93 -10.78 18.44
CA THR A 378 -14.55 -10.35 18.15
C THR A 378 -13.53 -11.42 18.57
N TRP A 379 -12.34 -11.40 17.98
CA TRP A 379 -11.26 -12.34 18.33
C TRP A 379 -11.00 -12.46 19.84
N ARG A 380 -10.96 -11.32 20.54
CA ARG A 380 -10.77 -11.26 22.00
C ARG A 380 -11.88 -11.96 22.80
N HIS A 381 -13.09 -12.05 22.26
CA HIS A 381 -14.20 -12.75 22.90
C HIS A 381 -14.17 -14.25 22.63
N LEU A 382 -13.82 -14.66 21.42
CA LEU A 382 -13.69 -16.07 21.03
C LEU A 382 -12.55 -16.77 21.79
N THR A 383 -11.39 -16.12 21.89
CA THR A 383 -10.23 -16.68 22.61
C THR A 383 -10.40 -16.81 24.12
N ARG A 384 -11.32 -16.06 24.73
CA ARG A 384 -11.64 -16.19 26.17
C ARG A 384 -12.60 -17.33 26.49
N ARG A 385 -13.22 -17.94 25.47
CA ARG A 385 -14.17 -19.06 25.61
C ARG A 385 -13.52 -20.43 25.42
N ARG A 386 -12.34 -20.49 24.79
CA ARG A 386 -11.45 -21.67 24.78
C ARG A 386 -10.72 -21.79 26.11
#